data_AF-A0A660TWH3-F1
#
_entry.id   AF-A0A660TWH3-F1
#
_cell.length_a   1.000
_cell.length_b   1.000
_cell.length_c   1.000
_cell.angle_alpha   90.00
_cell.angle_beta   90.00
_cell.angle_gamma   90.00
#
_symmetry.space_group_name_H-M   'P 1'
#
loop_
_entity.id
_entity.type
_entity.pdbx_description
1 polymer ?
#
loop_
_entity_poly.entity_id
_entity_poly.type
_entity_poly.pdbx_seq_one_letter_code
_entity_poly.pdbx_strand_id
1 'polypeptide(L)'
;MDGKTKSNILAISICILAIQLIALWGVDISTSAMLNDAVVTNGFFVGDPVITYHLGLYILILTSFLQVSIVVHVVVGGKKNG
;
A
#
# COMPACT_ATOMS: atom_id res chain seq x y z
N MET A 1 14.71 -18.00 13.52
CA MET A 1 13.25 -17.69 13.49
C MET A 1 12.48 -18.98 13.24
N ASP A 2 11.50 -19.25 14.10
CA ASP A 2 10.49 -20.31 13.91
C ASP A 2 9.75 -20.13 12.56
N GLY A 3 9.38 -21.23 11.91
CA GLY A 3 8.61 -21.25 10.68
C GLY A 3 7.28 -20.50 10.79
N LYS A 4 6.64 -20.51 11.97
CA LYS A 4 5.41 -19.74 12.23
C LYS A 4 5.63 -18.23 12.11
N THR A 5 6.74 -17.72 12.65
CA THR A 5 7.06 -16.28 12.57
C THR A 5 7.34 -15.83 11.13
N LYS A 6 8.02 -16.66 10.33
CA LYS A 6 8.26 -16.37 8.91
C LYS A 6 6.95 -16.30 8.11
N SER A 7 6.03 -17.25 8.35
CA SER A 7 4.70 -17.26 7.73
C SER A 7 3.90 -16.00 8.08
N ASN A 8 3.94 -15.56 9.34
CA ASN A 8 3.24 -14.35 9.76
C ASN A 8 3.80 -13.09 9.08
N ILE A 9 5.13 -12.95 8.98
CA ILE A 9 5.76 -11.81 8.31
C ILE A 9 5.43 -11.79 6.82
N LEU A 10 5.42 -12.96 6.16
CA LEU A 10 5.01 -13.08 4.77
C LEU A 10 3.55 -12.65 4.59
N ALA A 11 2.65 -13.11 5.45
CA ALA A 11 1.24 -12.72 5.41
C ALA A 11 1.07 -11.20 5.57
N ILE A 12 1.78 -10.58 6.52
CA ILE A 12 1.76 -9.12 6.71
C ILE A 12 2.25 -8.39 5.46
N SER A 13 3.34 -8.85 4.85
CA SER A 13 3.86 -8.28 3.59
C SER A 13 2.84 -8.35 2.47
N ILE A 14 2.13 -9.48 2.32
CA ILE A 14 1.09 -9.63 1.29
C ILE A 14 -0.08 -8.67 1.54
N CYS A 15 -0.50 -8.52 2.81
CA CYS A 15 -1.55 -7.56 3.17
C CYS A 15 -1.14 -6.12 2.83
N ILE A 16 0.09 -5.72 3.10
CA ILE A 16 0.61 -4.38 2.76
C ILE A 16 0.61 -4.18 1.24
N LEU A 17 1.03 -5.17 0.46
CA LEU A 17 0.96 -5.12 -1.01
C LEU A 17 -0.49 -4.97 -1.51
N ALA A 18 -1.45 -5.69 -0.92
CA ALA A 18 -2.85 -5.54 -1.29
C ALA A 18 -3.37 -4.12 -1.03
N ILE A 19 -3.00 -3.51 0.12
CA ILE A 19 -3.34 -2.12 0.44
C ILE A 19 -2.70 -1.16 -0.56
N GLN A 20 -1.45 -1.40 -0.98
CA GLN A 20 -0.77 -0.61 -2.02
C GLN A 20 -1.51 -0.66 -3.36
N LEU A 21 -1.96 -1.84 -3.78
CA LEU A 21 -2.72 -1.99 -5.02
C LEU A 21 -4.06 -1.23 -4.97
N ILE A 22 -4.76 -1.29 -3.83
CA ILE A 22 -6.01 -0.53 -3.63
C ILE A 22 -5.74 0.98 -3.66
N ALA A 23 -4.67 1.44 -3.02
CA ALA A 23 -4.29 2.85 -3.03
C ALA A 23 -3.90 3.33 -4.43
N LEU A 24 -3.16 2.52 -5.18
CA LEU A 24 -2.80 2.81 -6.58
C LEU A 24 -4.03 2.86 -7.47
N TRP A 25 -4.98 1.96 -7.29
CA TRP A 25 -6.28 2.03 -7.97
C TRP A 25 -7.04 3.32 -7.63
N GLY A 26 -7.01 3.75 -6.36
CA GLY A 26 -7.55 5.04 -5.94
C GLY A 26 -6.89 6.25 -6.62
N VAL A 27 -5.58 6.19 -6.87
CA VAL A 27 -4.85 7.20 -7.64
C VAL A 27 -5.28 7.18 -9.11
N ASP A 28 -5.40 6.00 -9.73
CA ASP A 28 -5.77 5.85 -11.14
C ASP A 28 -7.18 6.40 -11.46
N ILE A 29 -8.17 6.08 -10.62
CA ILE A 29 -9.54 6.59 -10.81
C ILE A 29 -9.64 8.09 -10.52
N SER A 30 -8.84 8.61 -9.58
CA SER A 30 -8.86 10.03 -9.24
C SER A 30 -8.17 10.87 -10.31
N THR A 31 -7.03 10.44 -10.85
CA THR A 31 -6.40 11.13 -11.99
C THR A 31 -7.31 11.11 -13.22
N SER A 32 -7.96 9.97 -13.49
CA SER A 32 -8.95 9.86 -14.57
C SER A 32 -10.12 10.83 -14.36
N ALA A 33 -10.62 10.97 -13.14
CA ALA A 33 -11.70 11.92 -12.82
C ALA A 33 -11.25 13.38 -12.96
N MET A 34 -10.04 13.74 -12.50
CA MET A 34 -9.47 15.08 -12.67
C MET A 34 -9.34 15.48 -14.15
N LEU A 35 -8.93 14.54 -15.01
CA LEU A 35 -8.74 14.81 -16.44
C LEU A 35 -10.06 14.98 -17.20
N ASN A 36 -11.16 14.48 -16.67
CA ASN A 36 -12.48 14.52 -17.30
C ASN A 36 -13.46 15.47 -16.58
N ASP A 37 -12.99 16.30 -15.66
CA ASP A 37 -13.81 17.16 -14.79
C ASP A 37 -14.98 16.40 -14.12
N ALA A 38 -14.71 15.15 -13.73
CA ALA A 38 -15.69 14.22 -13.17
C ALA A 38 -15.51 14.04 -11.66
N VAL A 39 -16.54 13.49 -11.01
CA VAL A 39 -16.53 13.11 -9.60
C VAL A 39 -16.07 11.66 -9.46
N VAL A 40 -15.32 11.34 -8.41
CA VAL A 40 -14.87 9.97 -8.17
C VAL A 40 -16.03 9.10 -7.69
N THR A 41 -16.29 7.99 -8.38
CA THR A 41 -17.29 6.98 -8.00
C THR A 41 -16.59 5.69 -7.53
N ASN A 42 -15.85 5.78 -6.44
CA ASN A 42 -15.02 4.68 -5.91
C ASN A 42 -15.70 3.87 -4.79
N GLY A 43 -16.97 4.17 -4.48
CA GLY A 43 -17.70 3.56 -3.36
C GLY A 43 -17.29 4.09 -1.98
N PHE A 44 -16.36 5.05 -1.90
CA PHE A 44 -16.00 5.75 -0.67
C PHE A 44 -16.78 7.07 -0.55
N PHE A 45 -16.83 7.62 0.67
CA PHE A 45 -17.57 8.86 0.96
C PHE A 45 -16.90 10.14 0.39
N VAL A 46 -15.71 10.04 -0.18
CA VAL A 46 -14.95 11.18 -0.74
C VAL A 46 -15.10 11.18 -2.26
N GLY A 47 -15.95 12.07 -2.77
CA GLY A 47 -16.15 12.26 -4.21
C GLY A 47 -15.15 13.21 -4.87
N ASP A 48 -14.44 14.03 -4.07
CA ASP A 48 -13.45 14.97 -4.59
C ASP A 48 -12.23 14.21 -5.13
N PRO A 49 -11.90 14.36 -6.43
CA PRO A 49 -10.82 13.63 -7.04
C PRO A 49 -9.44 14.07 -6.55
N VAL A 50 -9.24 15.34 -6.22
CA VAL A 50 -7.95 15.85 -5.71
C VAL A 50 -7.68 15.28 -4.31
N ILE A 51 -8.70 15.23 -3.46
CA ILE A 51 -8.57 14.65 -2.12
C ILE A 51 -8.26 13.15 -2.22
N THR A 52 -8.99 12.43 -3.07
CA THR A 52 -8.78 10.98 -3.28
C THR A 52 -7.38 10.67 -3.80
N TYR A 53 -6.89 11.49 -4.74
CA TYR A 53 -5.53 11.38 -5.27
C TYR A 53 -4.47 11.51 -4.17
N HIS A 54 -4.54 12.56 -3.36
CA HIS A 54 -3.58 12.76 -2.27
C HIS A 54 -3.67 11.68 -1.20
N LEU A 55 -4.88 11.23 -0.86
CA LEU A 55 -5.08 10.16 0.11
C LEU A 55 -4.44 8.85 -0.38
N GLY A 56 -4.63 8.49 -1.65
CA GLY A 56 -3.97 7.34 -2.28
C GLY A 56 -2.45 7.45 -2.24
N LEU A 57 -1.90 8.61 -2.58
CA LEU A 57 -0.45 8.86 -2.51
C LEU A 57 0.10 8.75 -1.08
N TYR A 58 -0.56 9.30 -0.07
CA TYR A 58 -0.11 9.20 1.32
C TYR A 58 -0.11 7.75 1.82
N ILE A 59 -1.13 6.96 1.46
CA ILE A 59 -1.17 5.53 1.79
C ILE A 59 -0.02 4.79 1.08
N LEU A 60 0.23 5.07 -0.21
CA LEU A 60 1.34 4.46 -0.95
C LEU A 60 2.70 4.78 -0.33
N ILE A 61 2.95 6.03 0.06
CA ILE A 61 4.20 6.44 0.71
C ILE A 61 4.37 5.69 2.03
N LEU A 62 3.36 5.72 2.90
CA LEU A 62 3.40 5.08 4.22
C LEU A 62 3.65 3.56 4.11
N THR A 63 2.87 2.89 3.27
CA THR A 63 2.99 1.45 3.06
C THR A 63 4.32 1.06 2.41
N SER A 64 4.89 1.91 1.56
CA SER A 64 6.23 1.68 0.98
C SER A 64 7.32 1.68 2.04
N PHE A 65 7.28 2.60 3.01
CA PHE A 65 8.22 2.59 4.14
C PHE A 65 8.07 1.33 5.02
N LEU A 66 6.83 0.90 5.27
CA LEU A 66 6.56 -0.34 6.00
C LEU A 66 7.10 -1.57 5.25
N GLN A 67 6.90 -1.61 3.93
CA GLN A 67 7.36 -2.69 3.07
C GLN A 67 8.89 -2.78 3.05
N VAL A 68 9.59 -1.64 2.93
CA VAL A 68 11.05 -1.58 3.05
C VAL A 68 11.52 -2.09 4.41
N SER A 69 10.85 -1.69 5.50
CA SER A 69 11.20 -2.13 6.85
C SER A 69 11.10 -3.65 7.00
N ILE A 70 10.06 -4.28 6.42
CA ILE A 70 9.91 -5.74 6.41
C ILE A 70 11.03 -6.40 5.62
N VAL A 71 11.34 -5.90 4.41
CA VAL A 71 12.43 -6.44 3.58
C VAL A 71 13.76 -6.37 4.32
N VAL A 72 14.09 -5.23 4.94
CA VAL A 72 15.31 -5.08 5.74
C VAL A 72 15.32 -6.08 6.90
N HIS A 73 14.21 -6.21 7.62
CA HIS A 73 14.11 -7.16 8.73
C HIS A 73 14.31 -8.61 8.27
N VAL A 74 13.75 -9.01 7.12
CA VAL A 74 13.89 -10.36 6.56
C VAL A 74 15.32 -10.61 6.08
N VAL A 75 15.92 -9.68 5.34
CA VAL A 75 17.28 -9.84 4.76
C VAL A 75 18.36 -9.81 5.85
N VAL A 76 18.29 -8.84 6.77
CA VAL A 76 19.28 -8.69 7.84
C VAL A 76 19.06 -9.72 8.95
N GLY A 77 17.81 -9.98 9.33
CA GLY A 77 17.45 -10.98 10.34
C GLY A 77 17.75 -12.41 9.91
N GLY A 78 17.71 -12.70 8.60
CA GLY A 78 18.14 -13.98 8.04
C GLY A 78 19.63 -14.26 8.24
N LYS A 79 20.47 -13.21 8.23
CA LYS A 79 21.94 -13.32 8.31
C LYS A 79 22.47 -13.70 9.69
N LYS A 80 21.68 -13.53 10.76
CA LYS A 80 22.08 -13.87 12.14
C LYS A 80 21.89 -15.35 12.51
N ASN A 81 21.25 -16.15 11.66
CA ASN A 81 20.91 -17.55 11.96
C ASN A 81 21.55 -18.55 10.99
N GLY A 82 22.60 -18.14 10.27
CA GLY A 82 23.39 -18.97 9.35
C GLY A 82 24.82 -19.11 9.83
#